data_AF-A0A8S8XKG5-F1
#
_entry.id   AF-A0A8S8XKG5-F1
#
_cell.length_a   1.000
_cell.length_b   1.000
_cell.length_c   1.000
_cell.angle_alpha   90.00
_cell.angle_beta   90.00
_cell.angle_gamma   90.00
#
_symmetry.space_group_name_H-M   'P 1'
#
loop_
_entity.id
_entity.type
_entity.pdbx_description
1 polymer ?
#
loop_
_entity_poly.entity_id
_entity_poly.type
_entity_poly.pdbx_seq_one_letter_code
_entity_poly.pdbx_strand_id
1 'polypeptide(L)' 'MIDEVGKFTVESEGFVNSVRLALQHDLPTLLTLHKKSRHPLLQDIRRRDDARILEVTPVNRSLLPYKIHKLIQEL' A
#
# COMPACT_ATOMS: atom_id res chain seq x y z
N MET A 1 -3.04 1.37 -8.84
CA MET A 1 -3.46 2.14 -7.64
C MET A 1 -4.52 1.33 -6.91
N ILE A 2 -4.40 1.14 -5.59
CA ILE A 2 -5.36 0.40 -4.76
C ILE A 2 -5.68 1.22 -3.51
N ASP A 3 -6.98 1.45 -3.28
CA ASP A 3 -7.51 2.15 -2.12
C ASP A 3 -8.75 1.39 -1.62
N GLU A 4 -8.77 0.67 -0.50
CA GLU A 4 -7.77 0.39 0.54
C GLU A 4 -7.47 -1.13 0.58
N VAL A 5 -6.29 -1.54 1.07
CA VAL A 5 -6.07 -2.92 1.55
C VAL A 5 -6.30 -2.94 3.06
N GLY A 6 -7.47 -3.38 3.49
CA GLY A 6 -7.93 -3.27 4.87
C GLY A 6 -8.86 -4.41 5.30
N LYS A 7 -9.48 -4.27 6.48
CA LYS A 7 -10.28 -5.33 7.12
C LYS A 7 -11.35 -5.90 6.19
N PHE A 8 -12.08 -5.05 5.46
CA PHE A 8 -13.19 -5.51 4.62
C PHE A 8 -12.73 -6.12 3.30
N THR A 9 -11.71 -5.53 2.66
CA THR A 9 -11.26 -6.00 1.34
C THR A 9 -10.58 -7.36 1.42
N VAL A 10 -9.89 -7.66 2.53
CA VAL A 10 -9.20 -8.95 2.71
C VAL A 10 -10.13 -10.14 2.97
N GLU A 11 -11.41 -9.90 3.25
CA GLU A 11 -12.42 -10.98 3.35
C GLU A 11 -12.74 -11.59 1.96
N SER A 12 -12.39 -10.88 0.87
CA SER A 12 -12.51 -11.42 -0.49
C SER A 12 -11.22 -12.13 -0.89
N GLU A 13 -11.27 -13.44 -1.02
CA GLU A 13 -10.14 -14.24 -1.53
C GLU A 13 -9.70 -13.78 -2.93
N GLY A 14 -10.66 -13.45 -3.80
CA GLY A 14 -10.39 -12.92 -5.14
C GLY A 14 -9.60 -11.61 -5.10
N PHE A 15 -9.97 -10.69 -4.19
CA PHE A 15 -9.20 -9.46 -3.97
C PHE A 15 -7.79 -9.78 -3.47
N VAL A 16 -7.66 -10.64 -2.44
CA VAL A 16 -6.35 -11.02 -1.88
C VAL A 16 -5.43 -11.61 -2.95
N ASN A 17 -5.94 -12.53 -3.77
CA ASN A 17 -5.17 -13.15 -4.85
C ASN A 17 -4.77 -12.13 -5.93
N SER A 18 -5.68 -11.22 -6.28
CA SER A 18 -5.38 -10.16 -7.25
C SER A 18 -4.30 -9.21 -6.76
N VAL A 19 -4.33 -8.82 -5.48
CA VAL A 19 -3.28 -7.98 -4.86
C VAL A 19 -1.95 -8.71 -4.85
N ARG A 20 -1.93 -10.00 -4.48
CA ARG A 20 -0.70 -10.80 -4.50
C ARG A 20 -0.10 -10.90 -5.90
N LEU A 21 -0.93 -11.18 -6.90
CA LEU A 21 -0.50 -11.25 -8.29
C LEU A 21 0.06 -9.89 -8.77
N ALA A 22 -0.63 -8.79 -8.49
CA ALA A 22 -0.15 -7.45 -8.85
C ALA A 22 1.23 -7.15 -8.24
N LEU A 23 1.46 -7.56 -7.00
CA LEU A 23 2.73 -7.37 -6.28
C LEU A 23 3.87 -8.29 -6.73
N GLN A 24 3.62 -9.26 -7.62
CA GLN A 24 4.66 -10.07 -8.26
C GLN A 24 5.25 -9.40 -9.50
N HIS A 25 4.58 -8.39 -10.05
CA HIS A 25 5.06 -7.64 -11.19
C HIS A 25 5.87 -6.42 -10.74
N ASP A 26 6.95 -6.13 -11.46
CA ASP A 26 7.78 -4.93 -11.26
C ASP A 26 7.09 -3.70 -11.87
N LEU A 27 5.96 -3.32 -11.27
CA LEU A 27 5.16 -2.18 -11.69
C LEU A 27 5.04 -1.17 -10.53
N PRO A 28 5.26 0.14 -10.78
CA PRO A 28 5.00 1.18 -9.80
C PRO A 28 3.60 1.05 -9.19
N THR A 29 3.54 0.80 -7.87
CA THR A 29 2.28 0.53 -7.18
C THR A 29 2.09 1.47 -6.00
N LEU A 30 0.95 2.18 -6.00
CA LEU A 30 0.49 3.02 -4.90
C LEU A 30 -0.67 2.33 -4.17
N LEU A 31 -0.52 2.17 -2.85
CA LEU A 31 -1.45 1.45 -1.96
C LEU A 31 -1.79 2.31 -0.74
N THR A 32 -3.04 2.25 -0.28
CA THR A 32 -3.40 2.63 1.10
C THR A 32 -3.61 1.36 1.95
N LEU A 33 -3.03 1.35 3.15
CA LEU A 33 -3.03 0.19 4.04
C LEU A 33 -3.69 0.51 5.37
N HIS A 34 -4.58 -0.37 5.86
CA HIS A 34 -5.17 -0.20 7.18
C HIS A 34 -4.11 -0.29 8.28
N LYS A 35 -3.81 0.83 8.96
CA LYS A 35 -2.71 0.95 9.95
C LYS A 35 -2.65 -0.20 10.97
N LYS A 36 -3.78 -0.59 11.56
CA LYS A 36 -3.82 -1.58 12.64
C LYS A 36 -4.15 -3.01 12.21
N SER A 37 -4.36 -3.27 10.91
CA SER A 37 -4.70 -4.62 10.48
C SER A 37 -3.52 -5.57 10.67
N ARG A 38 -3.82 -6.79 11.15
CA ARG A 38 -2.86 -7.88 11.35
C ARG A 38 -3.00 -8.98 10.30
N HIS A 39 -3.87 -8.80 9.30
CA HIS A 39 -4.06 -9.78 8.25
C HIS A 39 -2.72 -10.06 7.53
N PRO A 40 -2.37 -11.34 7.25
CA PRO A 40 -1.07 -11.73 6.69
C PRO A 40 -0.66 -10.90 5.46
N LEU A 41 -1.58 -10.69 4.51
CA LEU A 41 -1.31 -9.87 3.30
C LEU A 41 -0.72 -8.49 3.62
N LEU A 42 -1.27 -7.76 4.60
CA LEU A 42 -0.74 -6.43 4.93
C LEU A 42 0.61 -6.52 5.64
N GLN A 43 0.84 -7.59 6.41
CA GLN A 43 2.12 -7.83 7.06
C GLN A 43 3.20 -8.17 6.04
N ASP A 44 2.86 -8.93 4.99
CA ASP A 44 3.75 -9.24 3.87
C ASP A 44 4.11 -7.95 3.11
N ILE A 45 3.12 -7.12 2.76
CA ILE A 45 3.35 -5.84 2.07
C ILE A 45 4.28 -4.91 2.88
N ARG A 46 4.12 -4.83 4.20
CA ARG A 46 4.94 -3.97 5.06
C ARG A 46 6.39 -4.42 5.21
N ARG A 47 6.68 -5.70 4.97
CA ARG A 47 8.02 -6.29 5.10
C ARG A 47 8.78 -6.32 3.79
N ARG A 48 8.19 -5.86 2.68
CA ARG A 48 8.89 -5.82 1.41
C ARG A 48 9.99 -4.76 1.44
N ASP A 49 11.18 -5.15 1.00
CA ASP A 49 12.35 -4.26 0.95
C ASP A 49 12.23 -3.19 -0.15
N ASP A 50 11.39 -3.44 -1.17
CA ASP A 50 11.14 -2.54 -2.30
C ASP A 50 10.01 -1.51 -2.02
N ALA A 51 9.37 -1.57 -0.86
CA ALA A 51 8.25 -0.71 -0.51
C ALA A 51 8.68 0.50 0.33
N ARG A 52 8.17 1.69 -0.02
CA ARG A 52 8.27 2.90 0.80
C ARG A 52 7.00 3.10 1.63
N ILE A 53 7.06 2.82 2.93
CA ILE A 53 5.93 3.02 3.84
C ILE A 53 5.89 4.46 4.34
N LEU A 54 4.79 5.17 4.06
CA LEU A 54 4.54 6.52 4.53
C LEU A 54 3.35 6.51 5.50
N GLU A 55 3.62 6.71 6.79
CA GLU A 55 2.54 6.85 7.77
C GLU A 55 1.88 8.23 7.63
N VAL A 56 0.56 8.23 7.40
CA VAL A 56 -0.25 9.46 7.43
C VAL A 56 -0.52 9.87 8.87
N THR A 57 -0.17 11.11 9.20
CA THR A 57 -0.44 11.75 10.49
C THR A 57 -1.14 13.10 10.28
N PRO A 58 -1.79 13.67 11.30
CA PRO A 58 -2.39 15.00 11.20
C PRO A 58 -1.39 16.08 10.75
N VAL A 59 -0.10 15.92 11.10
CA VAL A 59 0.97 16.87 10.80
C VAL A 59 1.42 16.80 9.33
N ASN A 60 1.51 15.60 8.74
CA ASN A 60 2.07 15.43 7.41
C ASN A 60 1.03 15.25 6.29
N ARG A 61 -0.26 15.07 6.61
CA ARG A 61 -1.31 14.75 5.63
C ARG A 61 -1.40 15.70 4.44
N SER A 62 -1.13 16.99 4.64
CA SER A 62 -1.16 18.01 3.59
C SER A 62 0.10 18.00 2.71
N LEU A 63 1.22 17.49 3.23
CA LEU A 63 2.51 17.45 2.55
C LEU A 63 2.76 16.14 1.79
N LEU A 64 2.14 15.04 2.25
CA LEU A 64 2.31 13.72 1.66
C LEU A 64 1.97 13.66 0.16
N PRO A 65 0.91 14.32 -0.37
CA PRO A 65 0.62 14.30 -1.80
C PRO A 65 1.81 14.79 -2.65
N TYR A 66 2.46 15.88 -2.26
CA TYR A 66 3.63 16.42 -2.96
C TYR A 66 4.83 15.48 -2.85
N LYS A 67 5.07 14.90 -1.67
CA LYS A 67 6.15 13.93 -1.47
C LYS A 67 5.94 12.68 -2.33
N ILE A 68 4.73 12.15 -2.37
CA ILE A 68 4.37 10.96 -3.18
C ILE A 68 4.51 11.28 -4.66
N HIS A 69 4.00 12.42 -5.12
CA HIS A 69 4.14 12.83 -6.51
C HIS A 69 5.60 12.90 -6.95
N LYS A 70 6.47 13.52 -6.13
CA LYS A 70 7.92 13.56 -6.40
C LYS A 70 8.53 12.16 -6.49
N LEU A 71 8.20 11.26 -5.54
CA LEU A 71 8.70 9.89 -5.55
C LEU A 71 8.29 9.12 -6.81
N ILE A 72 7.06 9.32 -7.29
CA ILE A 72 6.55 8.66 -8.50
C ILE A 72 7.28 9.17 -9.76
N GLN A 73 7.65 10.45 -9.83
CA GLN A 73 8.41 11.01 -10.95
C GLN A 73 9.88 10.53 -10.99
N GLU A 74 10.39 9.99 -9.89
CA GLU A 74 11.77 9.48 -9.76
C GLU A 74 11.88 7.96 -10.03
N LEU A 75 10.75 7.27 -10.28
CA LEU A 75 10.69 5.85 -10.67
C LEU A 75 10.90 5.69 -12.18
#